data_AF-A0A6A3YMT1-F1
#
_entry.id   AF-A0A6A3YMT1-F1
#
_cell.length_a   1.000
_cell.length_b   1.000
_cell.length_c   1.000
_cell.angle_alpha   90.00
_cell.angle_beta   90.00
_cell.angle_gamma   90.00
#
_symmetry.space_group_name_H-M   'P 1'
#
loop_
_entity.id
_entity.type
_entity.pdbx_description
1 polymer ?
#
loop_
_entity_poly.entity_id
_entity_poly.type
_entity_poly.pdbx_seq_one_letter_code
_entity_poly.pdbx_strand_id
1 'polypeptide(L)'
;MGLLNSLVFTDCPELPTWNETTVEYEGGSGLLACHELTNAPSSLGHTTVKEYVESNFEYKHSEIWSNFGYILVFIVVYRVLALMALRFINHQKR
;
A
#
# COMPACT_ATOMS: atom_id res chain seq x y z
N MET A 1 -0.60 6.11 7.89
CA MET A 1 -1.77 5.23 7.65
C MET A 1 -1.83 4.84 6.16
N GLY A 2 -0.78 4.22 5.61
CA GLY A 2 -0.68 4.01 4.14
C GLY A 2 -0.11 2.66 3.70
N LEU A 3 0.82 2.08 4.47
CA LEU A 3 1.45 0.82 4.04
C LEU A 3 0.52 -0.39 4.10
N LEU A 4 -0.46 -0.41 4.99
CA LEU A 4 -1.41 -1.52 5.07
C LEU A 4 -2.43 -1.49 3.92
N ASN A 5 -2.67 -0.32 3.33
CA ASN A 5 -3.64 -0.17 2.25
C ASN A 5 -3.17 -0.85 0.96
N SER A 6 -1.87 -0.85 0.67
CA SER A 6 -1.34 -1.56 -0.50
C SER A 6 -1.45 -3.10 -0.40
N LEU A 7 -1.57 -3.66 0.81
CA LEU A 7 -1.78 -5.11 0.95
C LEU A 7 -3.17 -5.54 0.45
N VAL A 8 -4.18 -4.69 0.63
CA VAL A 8 -5.58 -5.06 0.35
C VAL A 8 -6.03 -4.47 -0.98
N PHE A 9 -5.65 -3.23 -1.27
CA PHE A 9 -6.20 -2.47 -2.39
C PHE A 9 -5.36 -2.57 -3.66
N THR A 10 -4.16 -3.16 -3.61
CA THR A 10 -3.31 -3.32 -4.81
C THR A 10 -2.86 -4.75 -5.06
N ASP A 11 -3.40 -5.70 -4.28
CA ASP A 11 -3.20 -7.14 -4.50
C ASP A 11 -4.22 -7.70 -5.50
N CYS A 12 -3.78 -7.87 -6.73
CA CYS A 12 -4.55 -8.46 -7.81
C CYS A 12 -3.57 -9.24 -8.72
N PRO A 13 -3.47 -10.58 -8.57
CA PRO A 13 -2.54 -11.40 -9.34
C PRO A 13 -2.98 -11.54 -10.81
N GLU A 14 -4.29 -11.54 -11.05
CA GLU A 14 -4.88 -11.57 -12.38
C GLU A 14 -5.85 -10.39 -12.50
N LEU A 15 -5.47 -9.41 -13.33
CA LEU A 15 -6.29 -8.23 -13.62
C LEU A 15 -7.43 -8.61 -14.58
N PRO A 16 -8.67 -8.16 -14.33
CA PRO A 16 -9.75 -8.35 -15.28
C PRO A 16 -9.59 -7.41 -16.48
N THR A 17 -10.31 -7.72 -17.57
CA THR A 17 -10.31 -6.89 -18.79
C THR A 17 -11.67 -6.26 -18.99
N TRP A 18 -11.71 -4.98 -19.34
CA TRP A 18 -12.95 -4.28 -19.67
C TRP A 18 -13.49 -4.75 -21.03
N ASN A 19 -14.76 -5.20 -21.07
CA ASN A 19 -15.44 -5.56 -22.30
C ASN A 19 -16.51 -4.52 -22.65
N GLU A 20 -16.29 -3.76 -23.72
CA GLU A 20 -17.20 -2.71 -24.19
C GLU A 20 -18.56 -3.25 -24.69
N THR A 21 -18.63 -4.52 -25.09
CA THR A 21 -19.85 -5.12 -25.65
C THR A 21 -20.82 -5.57 -24.55
N THR A 22 -20.29 -6.17 -23.47
CA THR A 22 -21.07 -6.63 -22.31
C THR A 22 -21.19 -5.56 -21.24
N VAL A 23 -20.38 -4.49 -21.32
CA VAL A 23 -20.33 -3.38 -20.34
C VAL A 23 -20.00 -3.90 -18.94
N GLU A 24 -19.06 -4.84 -18.88
CA GLU A 24 -18.61 -5.48 -17.63
C GLU A 24 -17.12 -5.83 -17.71
N TYR A 25 -16.48 -5.93 -16.55
CA TYR A 25 -15.16 -6.52 -16.41
C TYR A 25 -15.22 -8.05 -16.48
N GLU A 26 -14.49 -8.64 -17.40
CA GLU A 26 -14.42 -10.09 -17.58
C GLU A 26 -13.08 -10.65 -17.09
N GLY A 27 -13.15 -11.78 -16.36
CA GLY A 27 -11.98 -12.47 -15.81
C GLY A 27 -11.47 -11.85 -14.50
N GLY A 28 -10.20 -12.10 -14.20
CA GLY A 28 -9.53 -11.60 -12.99
C GLY A 28 -9.83 -12.42 -11.73
N SER A 29 -9.10 -12.10 -10.66
CA SER A 29 -9.27 -12.77 -9.36
C SER A 29 -10.39 -12.13 -8.52
N GLY A 30 -11.02 -12.89 -7.62
CA GLY A 30 -12.09 -12.39 -6.73
C GLY A 30 -11.63 -11.48 -5.57
N LEU A 31 -10.43 -10.92 -5.65
CA LEU A 31 -9.87 -10.01 -4.64
C LEU A 31 -10.43 -8.59 -4.83
N LEU A 32 -10.53 -7.83 -3.73
CA LEU A 32 -11.11 -6.49 -3.74
C LEU A 32 -10.43 -5.54 -4.73
N ALA A 33 -9.10 -5.64 -4.86
CA ALA A 33 -8.33 -4.79 -5.76
C ALA A 33 -8.65 -5.02 -7.24
N CYS A 34 -9.14 -6.20 -7.61
CA CYS A 34 -9.49 -6.54 -8.99
C CYS A 34 -10.90 -6.09 -9.37
N HIS A 35 -11.76 -5.73 -8.42
CA HIS A 35 -13.11 -5.30 -8.75
C HIS A 35 -13.13 -3.91 -9.39
N GLU A 36 -14.16 -3.66 -10.20
CA GLU A 36 -14.47 -2.34 -10.73
C GLU A 36 -14.69 -1.33 -9.59
N LEU A 37 -14.16 -0.13 -9.77
CA LEU A 37 -14.37 0.97 -8.85
C LEU A 37 -15.81 1.51 -8.99
N THR A 38 -16.65 1.16 -8.02
CA THR A 38 -18.05 1.63 -7.99
C THR A 38 -18.18 3.06 -7.45
N ASN A 39 -19.26 3.75 -7.84
CA ASN A 39 -19.61 5.10 -7.38
C ASN A 39 -18.54 6.17 -7.69
N ALA A 40 -17.71 5.94 -8.71
CA ALA A 40 -16.75 6.92 -9.19
C ALA A 40 -17.45 8.05 -9.98
N PRO A 41 -16.96 9.30 -9.92
CA PRO A 41 -17.44 10.37 -10.80
C PRO A 41 -17.23 10.01 -12.27
N SER A 42 -18.14 10.48 -13.14
CA SER A 42 -18.18 10.14 -14.57
C SER A 42 -16.94 10.54 -15.36
N SER A 43 -16.08 11.40 -14.82
CA SER A 43 -14.82 11.81 -15.44
C SER A 43 -13.70 10.78 -15.34
N LEU A 44 -13.80 9.79 -14.44
CA LEU A 44 -12.71 8.83 -14.17
C LEU A 44 -12.68 7.62 -15.12
N GLY A 45 -13.74 7.40 -15.90
CA GLY A 45 -13.85 6.23 -16.79
C GLY A 45 -13.92 4.89 -16.05
N HIS A 46 -13.80 3.79 -16.79
CA HIS A 46 -13.75 2.44 -16.23
C HIS A 46 -12.36 2.15 -15.67
N THR A 47 -12.27 1.81 -14.39
CA THR A 47 -11.02 1.46 -13.72
C THR A 47 -11.28 0.47 -12.59
N THR A 48 -10.30 -0.38 -12.30
CA THR A 48 -10.33 -1.25 -11.12
C THR A 48 -9.88 -0.50 -9.87
N VAL A 49 -10.21 -1.05 -8.69
CA VAL A 49 -9.74 -0.51 -7.40
C VAL A 49 -8.21 -0.42 -7.37
N LYS A 50 -7.50 -1.43 -7.87
CA LYS A 50 -6.03 -1.43 -7.98
C LYS A 50 -5.51 -0.29 -8.82
N GLU A 51 -6.00 -0.16 -10.05
CA GLU A 51 -5.52 0.85 -11.00
C GLU A 51 -5.76 2.27 -10.48
N TYR A 52 -6.92 2.50 -9.86
CA TYR A 52 -7.20 3.79 -9.22
C TYR A 52 -6.23 4.09 -8.07
N VAL A 53 -5.97 3.11 -7.20
CA VAL A 53 -5.11 3.30 -6.04
C VAL A 53 -3.64 3.46 -6.45
N GLU A 54 -3.16 2.69 -7.41
CA GLU A 54 -1.80 2.80 -7.95
C GLU A 54 -1.58 4.13 -8.68
N SER A 55 -2.57 4.63 -9.43
CA SER A 55 -2.45 5.89 -10.20
C SER A 55 -2.58 7.16 -9.34
N ASN A 56 -3.43 7.14 -8.30
CA ASN A 56 -3.71 8.35 -7.50
C ASN A 56 -2.87 8.43 -6.23
N PHE A 57 -2.47 7.28 -5.66
CA PHE A 57 -1.75 7.23 -4.38
C PHE A 57 -0.37 6.60 -4.48
N GLU A 58 0.05 6.20 -5.69
CA GLU A 58 1.37 5.62 -5.98
C GLU A 58 1.71 4.39 -5.09
N TYR A 59 0.68 3.73 -4.56
CA TYR A 59 0.86 2.57 -3.69
C TYR A 59 1.08 1.30 -4.52
N LYS A 60 2.33 0.91 -4.75
CA LYS A 60 2.62 -0.34 -5.47
C LYS A 60 2.71 -1.52 -4.53
N HIS A 61 2.08 -2.63 -4.91
CA HIS A 61 2.20 -3.88 -4.15
C HIS A 61 3.66 -4.37 -4.08
N SER A 62 4.45 -4.14 -5.13
CA SER A 62 5.87 -4.50 -5.18
C SER A 62 6.76 -3.71 -4.20
N GLU A 63 6.33 -2.54 -3.75
CA GLU A 63 7.12 -1.66 -2.88
C GLU A 63 6.86 -1.88 -1.39
N ILE A 64 5.96 -2.80 -1.03
CA ILE A 64 5.63 -3.15 0.36
C ILE A 64 6.91 -3.44 1.15
N TRP A 65 7.77 -4.33 0.67
CA TRP A 65 8.97 -4.74 1.40
C TRP A 65 9.96 -3.61 1.62
N SER A 66 10.14 -2.72 0.63
CA SER A 66 11.02 -1.56 0.76
C SER A 66 10.49 -0.59 1.81
N ASN A 67 9.19 -0.27 1.72
CA ASN A 67 8.52 0.63 2.65
C ASN A 67 8.52 0.11 4.10
N PHE A 68 8.24 -1.19 4.30
CA PHE A 68 8.36 -1.82 5.62
C PHE A 68 9.80 -1.82 6.13
N GLY A 69 10.77 -2.04 5.24
CA GLY A 69 12.19 -1.95 5.56
C GLY A 69 12.59 -0.60 6.15
N TYR A 70 12.14 0.51 5.56
CA TYR A 70 12.42 1.85 6.10
C TYR A 70 11.89 2.03 7.52
N ILE A 71 10.66 1.60 7.81
CA ILE A 71 10.08 1.69 9.17
C ILE A 71 10.93 0.91 10.17
N LEU A 72 11.35 -0.31 9.82
CA LEU A 72 12.20 -1.13 10.69
C LEU A 72 13.55 -0.46 10.96
N VAL A 73 14.16 0.14 9.95
CA VAL A 73 15.42 0.90 10.10
C VAL A 73 15.23 2.06 11.07
N PHE A 74 14.18 2.87 10.93
CA PHE A 74 13.91 3.96 11.88
C PHE A 74 13.72 3.45 13.30
N ILE A 75 12.96 2.35 13.49
CA ILE A 75 12.77 1.75 14.81
C ILE A 75 14.12 1.37 15.43
N VAL A 76 14.99 0.67 14.68
CA VAL A 76 16.31 0.27 15.17
C VAL A 76 17.15 1.49 15.54
N VAL A 77 17.21 2.51 14.68
CA VAL A 77 17.96 3.76 14.95
C VAL A 77 17.46 4.43 16.23
N TYR A 78 16.16 4.63 16.38
CA TYR A 78 15.60 5.26 17.58
C TYR A 78 15.82 4.44 18.84
N ARG A 79 15.78 3.10 18.75
CA ARG A 79 16.11 2.22 19.89
C ARG A 79 17.56 2.38 20.32
N VAL A 80 18.50 2.41 19.37
CA VAL A 80 19.92 2.61 19.67
C VAL A 80 20.14 4.00 20.28
N LEU A 81 19.54 5.06 19.72
CA LEU A 81 19.61 6.41 20.29
C LEU A 81 19.03 6.48 21.71
N ALA A 82 17.89 5.84 21.96
CA ALA A 82 17.28 5.77 23.29
C ALA A 82 18.18 5.05 24.29
N LEU A 83 18.78 3.91 23.91
CA LEU A 83 19.75 3.19 24.75
C LEU A 83 21.00 4.03 25.03
N MET A 84 21.52 4.75 24.04
CA MET A 84 22.63 5.67 24.23
C MET A 84 22.28 6.81 25.21
N ALA A 85 21.10 7.42 25.07
CA ALA A 85 20.64 8.46 25.98
C ALA A 85 20.50 7.95 27.41
N LEU A 86 19.90 6.76 27.60
CA LEU A 86 19.78 6.12 28.91
C LEU A 86 21.14 5.82 29.53
N ARG A 87 22.09 5.32 28.75
CA ARG A 87 23.46 5.07 29.21
C ARG A 87 24.15 6.36 29.64
N PHE A 88 23.99 7.44 28.86
CA PHE A 88 24.57 8.74 29.18
C PHE A 88 24.01 9.29 30.50
N ILE A 89 22.68 9.29 30.67
CA ILE A 89 22.02 9.72 31.91
C ILE A 89 22.47 8.85 33.10
N ASN A 90 22.56 7.54 32.92
CA ASN A 90 23.01 6.63 33.98
C ASN A 90 24.47 6.90 34.39
N HIS A 91 25.33 7.23 33.43
CA HIS A 91 26.72 7.59 33.71
C HIS A 91 26.85 8.93 34.43
N GLN A 92 26.00 9.93 34.16
CA GLN A 92 26.02 11.23 34.86
C GLN A 92 25.53 11.14 36.31
N LYS A 93 24.72 10.14 36.65
CA LYS A 93 24.18 9.95 38.01
C LYS A 93 25.09 9.15 38.93
N ARG A 94 26.18 8.56 38.41
CA ARG A 94 27.18 7.82 39.16
C ARG A 94 28.34 8.73 39.51
#